data_AF-A0AAV0XX58-F1
#
_entry.id   AF-A0AAV0XX58-F1
#
_cell.length_a   1.000
_cell.length_b   1.000
_cell.length_c   1.000
_cell.angle_alpha   90.00
_cell.angle_beta   90.00
_cell.angle_gamma   90.00
#
_symmetry.space_group_name_H-M   'P 1'
#
loop_
_entity.id
_entity.type
_entity.pdbx_description
1 polymer ?
#
loop_
_entity_poly.entity_id
_entity_poly.type
_entity_poly.pdbx_seq_one_letter_code
_entity_poly.pdbx_strand_id
1 'polypeptide(L)'
;MIRIEYDNPYLLKYKTSYADTSYKIIDTRKKCRKTFKDLKLCALQNTPKISQEKKKDLLALFNSHAIPKNHWAFYQQLEVDSKNSKRIVDTDSET
;
A
#
# COMPACT_ATOMS: atom_id res chain seq x y z
N MET A 1 -3.88 -13.99 -24.34
CA MET A 1 -4.18 -15.14 -25.23
C MET A 1 -3.67 -16.42 -24.58
N ILE A 2 -4.44 -17.52 -24.62
CA ILE A 2 -4.13 -18.78 -23.93
C ILE A 2 -4.04 -19.90 -24.97
N ARG A 3 -3.05 -20.80 -24.83
CA ARG A 3 -2.85 -21.99 -25.66
C ARG A 3 -2.63 -23.21 -24.76
N ILE A 4 -3.28 -24.31 -25.10
CA ILE A 4 -3.15 -25.61 -24.44
C ILE A 4 -2.68 -26.60 -25.51
N GLU A 5 -1.65 -27.39 -25.20
CA GLU A 5 -1.13 -28.43 -26.09
C GLU A 5 -1.71 -29.79 -25.67
N TYR A 6 -2.18 -30.56 -26.66
CA TYR A 6 -2.78 -31.88 -26.42
C TYR A 6 -1.78 -32.89 -25.85
N ASP A 7 -0.51 -32.82 -26.26
CA ASP A 7 0.54 -33.71 -25.79
C ASP A 7 0.90 -33.50 -24.31
N ASN A 8 0.61 -32.31 -23.76
CA ASN A 8 0.89 -32.01 -22.37
C ASN A 8 -0.16 -31.06 -21.77
N PRO A 9 -1.35 -31.60 -21.40
CA PRO A 9 -2.52 -30.79 -21.03
C PRO A 9 -2.35 -30.04 -19.70
N TYR A 10 -1.23 -30.28 -19.00
CA TYR A 10 -0.92 -29.67 -17.72
C TYR A 10 -0.04 -28.42 -17.83
N LEU A 11 0.43 -28.09 -19.04
CA LEU A 11 1.22 -26.90 -19.31
C LEU A 11 0.32 -25.83 -19.95
N LEU A 12 -0.10 -24.86 -19.15
CA LEU A 12 -0.86 -23.71 -19.63
C LEU A 12 0.09 -22.65 -20.18
N LYS A 13 0.00 -22.35 -21.47
CA LYS A 13 0.83 -21.32 -22.12
C LYS A 13 -0.01 -20.06 -22.33
N TYR A 14 0.43 -18.91 -21.83
CA TYR A 14 -0.31 -17.64 -21.97
C TYR A 14 0.58 -16.44 -22.30
N LYS A 15 -0.01 -15.45 -22.97
CA LYS A 15 0.57 -14.14 -23.28
C LYS A 15 -0.28 -13.02 -22.69
N THR A 16 0.38 -11.99 -22.18
CA THR A 16 -0.22 -10.80 -21.58
C THR A 16 -0.48 -9.69 -22.58
N SER A 17 0.35 -9.59 -23.62
CA SER A 17 0.20 -8.65 -24.73
C SER A 17 0.33 -9.36 -26.07
N TYR A 18 -0.24 -8.77 -27.13
CA TYR A 18 -0.05 -9.25 -28.51
C TYR A 18 1.37 -9.03 -29.02
N ALA A 19 2.10 -8.06 -28.44
CA ALA A 19 3.49 -7.80 -28.76
C ALA A 19 4.46 -8.84 -28.15
N ASP A 20 4.00 -9.66 -27.21
CA ASP A 20 4.84 -10.66 -26.57
C ASP A 20 5.20 -11.76 -27.59
N THR A 21 6.50 -11.95 -27.86
CA THR A 21 6.98 -12.99 -28.78
C THR A 21 6.89 -14.39 -28.17
N SER A 22 7.19 -14.53 -26.88
CA SER A 22 7.18 -15.81 -26.15
C SER A 22 5.95 -15.99 -25.25
N TYR A 23 5.55 -17.25 -25.03
CA TYR A 23 4.48 -17.61 -24.10
C TYR A 23 5.06 -17.89 -22.71
N LYS A 24 4.41 -17.37 -21.67
CA LYS A 24 4.67 -17.76 -20.28
C LYS A 24 4.01 -19.11 -20.02
N ILE A 25 4.71 -20.02 -19.33
CA ILE A 25 4.24 -21.39 -19.08
C ILE A 25 3.91 -21.54 -17.60
N ILE A 26 2.72 -22.03 -17.29
CA ILE A 26 2.31 -22.43 -15.93
C ILE A 26 2.09 -23.94 -15.95
N ASP A 27 2.82 -24.65 -15.11
CA ASP A 27 2.58 -26.07 -14.83
C ASP A 27 1.49 -26.19 -13.75
N THR A 28 0.33 -26.73 -14.13
CA THR A 28 -0.84 -26.86 -13.25
C THR A 28 -0.71 -27.99 -12.24
N ARG A 29 0.24 -28.92 -12.41
CA ARG A 29 0.49 -30.01 -11.44
C ARG A 29 1.24 -29.53 -10.21
N LYS A 30 2.03 -28.47 -10.35
CA LYS A 30 2.80 -27.93 -9.24
C LYS A 30 1.85 -27.18 -8.30
N LYS A 31 1.50 -27.82 -7.17
CA LYS A 31 0.88 -27.15 -6.01
C LYS A 31 1.89 -26.21 -5.35
N CYS A 32 2.24 -25.14 -6.05
CA CYS A 32 3.00 -24.05 -5.46
C CYS A 32 2.02 -23.22 -4.63
N ARG A 33 2.05 -23.39 -3.31
CA ARG A 33 1.58 -22.33 -2.41
C ARG A 33 2.53 -21.16 -2.67
N LYS A 34 2.17 -20.28 -3.61
CA LYS A 34 2.99 -19.09 -3.91
C LYS A 34 3.19 -18.39 -2.58
N THR A 35 4.43 -18.34 -2.10
CA THR A 35 4.75 -17.37 -1.07
C THR A 35 4.47 -16.01 -1.70
N PHE A 36 3.82 -15.12 -0.96
CA PHE A 36 3.43 -13.78 -1.42
C PHE A 36 4.61 -12.92 -1.96
N LYS A 37 5.85 -13.44 -1.96
CA LYS A 37 7.04 -12.82 -2.54
C LYS A 37 6.87 -12.43 -4.02
N ASP A 38 6.10 -13.18 -4.80
CA ASP A 38 5.88 -12.89 -6.22
C ASP A 38 4.76 -11.86 -6.48
N LEU A 39 3.91 -11.62 -5.48
CA LEU A 39 2.98 -10.50 -5.48
C LEU A 39 3.78 -9.28 -5.00
N LYS A 40 4.49 -8.64 -5.92
CA LYS A 40 4.88 -7.24 -5.76
C LYS A 40 3.60 -6.41 -5.76
N LEU A 41 2.86 -6.42 -4.65
CA LEU A 41 2.05 -5.28 -4.29
C LEU A 41 3.01 -4.10 -4.37
N CYS A 42 2.72 -3.12 -5.21
CA CYS A 42 3.46 -1.87 -5.21
C CYS A 42 3.30 -1.27 -3.81
N ALA A 43 4.18 -1.66 -2.89
CA ALA A 43 4.35 -0.97 -1.63
C ALA A 43 4.61 0.47 -2.05
N LEU A 44 3.71 1.38 -1.67
CA LEU A 44 3.94 2.81 -1.78
C LEU A 44 5.29 3.04 -1.10
N GLN A 45 6.36 3.18 -1.89
CA GLN A 45 7.71 3.25 -1.36
C GLN A 45 7.88 4.45 -0.44
N ASN A 46 7.00 5.43 -0.60
CA ASN A 46 6.86 6.59 0.25
C ASN A 46 5.57 6.46 1.05
N THR A 47 5.69 6.33 2.36
CA THR A 47 4.56 6.52 3.25
C THR A 47 4.06 7.97 3.12
N PRO A 48 2.76 8.20 2.90
CA PRO A 48 2.23 9.55 2.76
C PRO A 48 2.45 10.33 4.06
N LYS A 49 3.01 11.53 3.95
CA LYS A 49 3.19 12.44 5.08
C LYS A 49 1.90 13.21 5.32
N ILE A 50 1.63 13.53 6.59
CA ILE A 50 0.44 14.31 7.00
C ILE A 50 0.84 15.71 7.44
N SER A 51 -0.08 16.68 7.36
CA SER A 51 0.17 18.00 7.95
C SER A 51 0.17 17.94 9.47
N GLN A 52 0.85 18.89 10.11
CA GLN A 52 0.97 18.95 11.57
C GLN A 52 -0.40 19.14 12.25
N GLU A 53 -1.24 20.02 11.69
CA GLU A 53 -2.62 20.26 12.16
C GLU A 53 -3.44 18.97 12.15
N LYS A 54 -3.42 18.23 11.04
CA LYS A 54 -4.14 16.96 10.92
C LYS A 54 -3.62 15.92 11.91
N LYS A 55 -2.32 15.91 12.22
CA LYS A 55 -1.77 15.00 13.24
C LYS A 55 -2.30 15.34 14.63
N LYS A 56 -2.41 16.62 14.97
CA LYS A 56 -2.97 17.09 16.24
C LYS A 56 -4.44 16.67 16.38
N ASP A 57 -5.24 16.91 15.34
CA ASP A 57 -6.66 16.53 15.33
C ASP A 57 -6.83 15.01 15.43
N LEU A 58 -6.02 14.25 14.70
CA LEU A 58 -6.02 12.79 14.74
C LEU A 58 -5.72 12.25 16.15
N LEU A 59 -4.77 12.84 16.87
CA LEU A 59 -4.47 12.47 18.25
C LEU A 59 -5.61 12.84 19.20
N ALA A 60 -6.32 13.95 18.96
CA ALA A 60 -7.50 14.30 19.74
C ALA A 60 -8.62 13.24 19.59
N LEU A 61 -8.76 12.62 18.41
CA LEU A 61 -9.72 11.55 18.16
C LEU A 61 -9.43 10.25 18.94
N PHE A 62 -8.23 10.09 19.51
CA PHE A 62 -7.94 8.93 20.37
C PHE A 62 -8.66 9.06 21.70
N ASN A 63 -8.69 10.29 22.26
CA ASN A 63 -9.35 10.57 23.53
C ASN A 63 -10.87 10.44 23.41
N SER A 64 -11.44 10.74 22.24
CA SER A 64 -12.86 10.55 21.96
C SER A 64 -13.28 9.10 21.71
N HIS A 65 -12.34 8.14 21.79
CA HIS A 65 -12.58 6.71 21.53
C HIS A 65 -13.15 6.40 20.13
N ALA A 66 -13.09 7.36 19.20
CA ALA A 66 -13.50 7.16 17.81
C ALA A 66 -12.59 6.18 17.05
N ILE A 67 -11.33 6.05 17.50
CA ILE A 67 -10.34 5.15 16.93
C ILE A 67 -10.01 4.03 17.94
N PRO A 68 -10.15 2.74 17.57
CA PRO A 68 -9.79 1.63 18.45
C PRO A 68 -8.31 1.67 18.86
N LYS A 69 -8.03 1.33 20.13
CA LYS A 69 -6.67 1.34 20.72
C LYS A 69 -5.65 0.54 19.93
N ASN A 70 -6.08 -0.53 19.26
CA ASN A 70 -5.24 -1.38 18.43
C ASN A 70 -4.58 -0.62 17.26
N HIS A 71 -5.17 0.50 16.81
CA HIS A 71 -4.66 1.28 15.70
C HIS A 71 -3.85 2.51 16.12
N TRP A 72 -3.77 2.83 17.43
CA TRP A 72 -3.11 4.04 17.91
C TRP A 72 -1.63 4.09 17.55
N ALA A 73 -0.93 2.96 17.68
CA ALA A 73 0.50 2.84 17.38
C ALA A 73 0.80 3.20 15.91
N PHE A 74 -0.06 2.78 14.99
CA PHE A 74 0.08 3.10 13.56
C PHE A 74 0.02 4.60 13.31
N TYR A 75 -0.99 5.26 13.88
CA TYR A 75 -1.24 6.68 13.69
C TYR A 75 -0.21 7.59 14.40
N GLN A 76 0.36 7.14 15.52
CA GLN A 76 1.45 7.88 16.20
C GLN A 76 2.73 7.94 15.35
N GLN A 77 3.02 6.84 14.63
CA GLN A 77 4.20 6.69 13.78
C GLN A 77 4.13 7.46 12.45
N LEU A 78 2.99 8.08 12.11
CA LEU A 78 2.86 8.87 10.88
C LEU A 78 3.81 10.07 10.87
N GLU A 79 4.60 10.19 9.80
CA GLU A 79 5.50 11.33 9.59
C GLU A 79 4.74 12.60 9.21
N VAL A 80 5.23 13.73 9.71
CA VAL A 80 4.69 15.06 9.40
C VAL A 80 5.45 15.65 8.21
N ASP A 81 4.72 16.28 7.29
CA ASP A 81 5.34 17.04 6.21
C ASP A 81 5.87 18.38 6.74
N SER A 82 7.21 18.50 6.83
CA SER A 82 7.89 19.70 7.33
C SER A 82 7.73 20.92 6.42
N LYS A 83 7.16 20.77 5.22
CA LYS A 83 7.05 21.86 4.23
C LYS A 83 6.03 22.94 4.59
N ASN A 84 5.21 22.74 5.63
CA ASN A 84 4.14 23.68 5.99
C ASN A 84 4.26 24.21 7.42
N SER A 85 5.49 24.43 7.91
CA SER A 85 5.74 25.17 9.16
C SER A 85 5.51 26.68 8.95
N LYS A 86 4.27 27.09 8.67
CA LYS A 86 3.86 28.47 8.94
C LYS A 86 3.72 28.58 10.45
N ARG A 87 4.64 29.29 11.08
CA ARG A 87 4.48 29.76 12.47
C ARG A 87 3.18 30.56 12.50
N ILE A 88 2.13 29.97 13.06
CA ILE A 88 1.01 30.75 13.57
C ILE A 88 1.60 31.37 14.85
N VAL A 89 2.04 32.62 14.72
CA VAL A 89 2.31 33.47 15.88
C VAL A 89 0.92 33.82 16.39
N ASP A 90 0.54 33.24 17.52
CA ASP A 90 -0.64 33.66 18.27
C ASP A 90 -0.38 35.09 18.76
N THR A 91 -0.71 36.08 17.92
CA THR A 91 -1.01 37.43 18.38
C THR A 91 -2.50 37.44 18.65
N ASP A 92 -2.88 37.11 19.89
CA ASP A 92 -4.12 37.60 20.48
C ASP A 92 -3.78 38.32 21.79
N SER A 93 -4.36 39.51 21.87
CA SER A 93 -4.11 40.64 22.73
C SER A 93 -4.76 40.55 24.11
N GLU A 94 -4.60 41.63 24.87
CA GLU A 94 -5.29 42.07 26.10
C GLU A 94 -4.55 41.70 27.40
N THR A 95 -3.95 42.67 28.11
CA THR A 95 -4.51 43.96 28.57
C THR A 95 -3.47 45.08 28.58
#